data_AF-A0A9N9HNW3-F1
#
_entry.id   AF-A0A9N9HNW3-F1
#
_cell.length_a   1.000
_cell.length_b   1.000
_cell.length_c   1.000
_cell.angle_alpha   90.00
_cell.angle_beta   90.00
_cell.angle_gamma   90.00
#
_symmetry.space_group_name_H-M   'P 1'
#
loop_
_entity.id
_entity.type
_entity.pdbx_description
1 polymer ?
#
loop_
_entity_poly.entity_id
_entity_poly.type
_entity_poly.pdbx_seq_one_letter_code
_entity_poly.pdbx_strand_id
1 'polypeptide(L)'
;GENLRFDNAESWSAVSMQKFHKILEDCIPHMRFFQINSEDYYLKIYPFRRILPSQLKKDLKAYYFAPKLHLKEKLEGYAPQRSKKKGRYSSERDRKKEILKLYCGKSFSL
;
A
#
# COMPACT_ATOMS: atom_id res chain seq x y z
N GLY A 1 17.63 -1.40 -32.36
CA GLY A 1 16.95 -1.83 -31.13
C GLY A 1 17.74 -2.97 -30.54
N GLU A 2 18.40 -2.74 -29.40
CA GLU A 2 19.19 -3.78 -28.73
C GLU A 2 18.24 -4.64 -27.89
N ASN A 3 18.04 -5.89 -28.31
CA ASN A 3 17.33 -6.89 -27.53
C ASN A 3 18.21 -7.32 -26.35
N LEU A 4 17.83 -6.92 -25.13
CA LEU A 4 18.47 -7.39 -23.90
C LEU A 4 18.09 -8.86 -23.69
N ARG A 5 18.97 -9.79 -24.10
CA ARG A 5 18.86 -11.21 -23.73
C ARG A 5 19.06 -11.34 -22.22
N PHE A 6 18.09 -11.93 -21.52
CA PHE A 6 18.11 -12.12 -20.06
C PHE A 6 18.90 -13.37 -19.62
N ASP A 7 19.48 -14.11 -20.56
CA ASP A 7 19.92 -15.50 -20.34
C ASP A 7 21.21 -15.66 -19.52
N ASN A 8 21.80 -14.58 -18.99
CA ASN A 8 22.92 -14.69 -18.06
C ASN A 8 22.99 -13.52 -17.08
N ALA A 9 22.28 -13.62 -15.94
CA ALA A 9 22.33 -12.61 -14.87
C ALA A 9 23.73 -12.47 -14.24
N GLU A 10 24.58 -13.50 -14.36
CA GLU A 10 25.92 -13.54 -13.78
C GLU A 10 26.95 -12.68 -14.53
N SER A 11 26.69 -12.29 -15.80
CA SER A 11 27.61 -11.46 -16.60
C SER A 11 27.17 -10.00 -16.74
N TRP A 12 26.35 -9.48 -15.84
CA TRP A 12 25.88 -8.09 -15.93
C TRP A 12 26.98 -7.11 -15.53
N SER A 13 27.47 -6.34 -16.51
CA SER A 13 28.33 -5.20 -16.22
C SER A 13 27.56 -4.14 -15.42
N ALA A 14 28.27 -3.34 -14.62
CA ALA A 14 27.67 -2.23 -13.88
C ALA A 14 26.90 -1.25 -14.80
N VAL A 15 27.39 -1.05 -16.03
CA VAL A 15 26.75 -0.20 -17.06
C VAL A 15 25.42 -0.80 -17.51
N SER A 16 25.38 -2.11 -17.76
CA SER A 16 24.14 -2.81 -18.13
C SER A 16 23.09 -2.74 -17.02
N MET A 17 23.53 -2.90 -15.76
CA MET A 17 22.64 -2.78 -14.60
C MET A 17 22.07 -1.36 -14.44
N GLN A 18 22.88 -0.33 -14.67
CA GLN A 18 22.41 1.06 -14.67
C GLN A 18 21.40 1.34 -15.79
N LYS A 19 21.66 0.85 -17.02
CA LYS A 19 20.71 0.99 -18.14
C LYS A 19 19.37 0.31 -17.83
N PHE A 20 19.41 -0.89 -17.25
CA PHE A 20 18.22 -1.61 -16.85
C PHE A 20 17.44 -0.90 -15.75
N HIS A 21 18.14 -0.35 -14.74
CA HIS A 21 17.51 0.44 -13.69
C HIS A 21 16.74 1.63 -14.28
N LYS A 22 17.36 2.35 -15.22
CA LYS A 22 16.73 3.49 -15.90
C LYS A 22 15.48 3.07 -16.68
N ILE A 23 15.55 1.97 -17.43
CA ILE A 23 14.39 1.43 -18.16
C ILE A 23 13.26 1.05 -17.19
N LEU A 24 13.59 0.42 -16.06
CA LEU A 24 12.60 0.10 -15.04
C LEU A 24 11.96 1.35 -14.44
N GLU A 25 12.75 2.37 -14.11
CA GLU A 25 12.24 3.65 -13.60
C GLU A 25 11.26 4.29 -14.58
N ASP A 26 11.57 4.29 -15.87
CA ASP A 26 10.69 4.80 -16.93
C ASP A 26 9.42 3.96 -17.08
N CYS A 27 9.49 2.64 -16.83
CA CYS A 27 8.37 1.72 -16.96
C CYS A 27 7.41 1.73 -15.75
N ILE A 28 7.92 1.95 -14.53
CA ILE A 28 7.13 1.98 -13.29
C ILE A 28 5.88 2.88 -13.37
N PRO A 29 5.94 4.15 -13.82
CA PRO A 29 4.76 5.01 -13.89
C PRO A 29 3.68 4.51 -14.86
N HIS A 30 4.04 3.64 -15.81
CA HIS A 30 3.10 3.07 -16.78
C HIS A 30 2.43 1.79 -16.28
N MET A 31 2.93 1.17 -15.21
CA MET A 31 2.32 -0.02 -14.62
C MET A 31 1.04 0.33 -13.86
N ARG A 32 -0.05 -0.39 -14.16
CA ARG A 32 -1.36 -0.19 -13.53
C ARG A 32 -1.48 -0.98 -12.24
N PHE A 33 -0.62 -0.69 -11.27
CA PHE A 33 -0.54 -1.47 -10.02
C PHE A 33 -1.90 -1.65 -9.34
N PHE A 34 -2.72 -0.61 -9.23
CA PHE A 34 -4.03 -0.65 -8.56
C PHE A 34 -5.08 -1.55 -9.24
N GLN A 35 -4.84 -1.99 -10.49
CA GLN A 35 -5.70 -2.94 -11.19
C GLN A 35 -5.30 -4.40 -10.95
N ILE A 36 -4.13 -4.64 -10.36
CA ILE A 36 -3.69 -5.98 -9.99
C ILE A 36 -4.50 -6.43 -8.76
N ASN A 37 -4.94 -7.69 -8.72
CA ASN A 37 -5.61 -8.21 -7.53
C ASN A 37 -4.61 -8.30 -6.35
N SER A 38 -5.13 -8.44 -5.13
CA SER A 38 -4.29 -8.45 -3.92
C SER A 38 -3.31 -9.63 -3.84
N GLU A 39 -3.71 -10.79 -4.38
CA GLU A 39 -2.91 -12.00 -4.37
C GLU A 39 -1.70 -11.89 -5.31
N ASP A 40 -1.94 -11.49 -6.56
CA ASP A 40 -0.91 -11.21 -7.55
C ASP A 40 0.01 -10.08 -7.11
N TYR A 41 -0.53 -9.03 -6.47
CA TYR A 41 0.30 -8.00 -5.88
C TYR A 41 1.26 -8.58 -4.84
N TYR A 42 0.76 -9.41 -3.92
CA TYR A 42 1.58 -10.00 -2.86
C TYR A 42 2.64 -10.97 -3.40
N LEU A 43 2.29 -11.78 -4.40
CA LEU A 43 3.20 -12.78 -4.96
C LEU A 43 4.19 -12.20 -5.95
N LYS A 44 3.77 -11.25 -6.80
CA LYS A 44 4.54 -10.80 -7.96
C LYS A 44 5.15 -9.41 -7.80
N ILE A 45 4.54 -8.51 -7.03
CA ILE A 45 4.98 -7.11 -6.93
C ILE A 45 5.70 -6.85 -5.60
N TYR A 46 5.13 -7.33 -4.50
CA TYR A 46 5.65 -7.11 -3.15
C TYR A 46 7.11 -7.58 -2.94
N PRO A 47 7.59 -8.69 -3.54
CA PRO A 47 9.00 -9.08 -3.44
C PRO A 47 9.96 -8.00 -3.95
N PHE A 48 9.54 -7.25 -4.97
CA PHE A 48 10.32 -6.18 -5.61
C PHE A 48 10.07 -4.80 -4.99
N ARG A 49 9.40 -4.69 -3.84
CA ARG A 49 9.11 -3.40 -3.19
C ARG A 49 10.32 -2.48 -2.98
N ARG A 50 11.55 -3.02 -2.96
CA ARG A 50 12.79 -2.24 -2.75
C ARG A 50 13.08 -1.31 -3.93
N ILE A 51 12.75 -1.72 -5.15
CA ILE A 51 13.00 -0.95 -6.38
C ILE A 51 11.90 0.08 -6.69
N LEU A 52 10.75 -0.01 -6.01
CA LEU A 52 9.67 0.96 -6.22
C LEU A 52 10.01 2.33 -5.60
N PRO A 53 9.47 3.43 -6.14
CA PRO A 53 9.51 4.74 -5.49
C PRO A 53 8.87 4.69 -4.09
N SER A 54 9.43 5.45 -3.15
CA SER A 54 8.97 5.46 -1.75
C SER A 54 7.52 5.91 -1.58
N GLN A 55 7.05 6.85 -2.40
CA GLN A 55 5.65 7.28 -2.38
C GLN A 55 4.73 6.16 -2.87
N LEU A 56 5.03 5.59 -4.05
CA LEU A 56 4.27 4.49 -4.62
C LEU A 56 4.15 3.29 -3.67
N LYS A 57 5.22 2.92 -2.95
CA LYS A 57 5.17 1.88 -1.90
C LYS A 57 4.11 2.17 -0.84
N LYS A 58 4.04 3.40 -0.35
CA LYS A 58 3.08 3.80 0.69
C LYS A 58 1.66 3.69 0.15
N ASP A 59 1.45 4.18 -1.06
CA ASP A 59 0.14 4.18 -1.72
C ASP A 59 -0.35 2.74 -1.96
N LEU A 60 0.51 1.86 -2.48
CA LEU A 60 0.20 0.44 -2.68
C LEU A 60 -0.05 -0.27 -1.36
N LYS A 61 0.74 0.02 -0.32
CA LYS A 61 0.53 -0.56 1.01
C LYS A 61 -0.81 -0.14 1.60
N ALA A 62 -1.18 1.13 1.47
CA ALA A 62 -2.47 1.64 1.91
C ALA A 62 -3.62 1.00 1.14
N TYR A 63 -3.50 0.91 -0.18
CA TYR A 63 -4.52 0.32 -1.06
C TYR A 63 -4.79 -1.16 -0.72
N TYR A 64 -3.75 -2.00 -0.65
CA TYR A 64 -3.92 -3.45 -0.47
C TYR A 64 -4.09 -3.90 0.99
N PHE A 65 -3.42 -3.25 1.95
CA PHE A 65 -3.39 -3.71 3.34
C PHE A 65 -4.14 -2.82 4.32
N ALA A 66 -4.46 -1.58 3.95
CA ALA A 66 -5.24 -0.68 4.79
C ALA A 66 -6.37 0.03 4.03
N PRO A 67 -7.32 -0.71 3.40
CA PRO A 67 -8.38 -0.10 2.59
C PRO A 67 -9.19 0.95 3.36
N LYS A 68 -9.41 0.71 4.67
CA LYS A 68 -10.12 1.62 5.57
C LYS A 68 -9.42 2.97 5.78
N LEU A 69 -8.09 3.01 5.67
CA LEU A 69 -7.30 4.24 5.76
C LEU A 69 -7.25 4.96 4.41
N HIS A 70 -7.14 4.21 3.31
CA HIS A 70 -7.14 4.76 1.95
C HIS A 70 -8.47 5.46 1.60
N LEU A 71 -9.60 4.97 2.14
CA LEU A 71 -10.92 5.59 1.96
C LEU A 71 -11.08 6.92 2.72
N LYS A 72 -10.36 7.15 3.83
CA LYS A 72 -10.48 8.39 4.60
C LYS A 72 -9.96 9.59 3.84
N GLU A 73 -8.82 9.44 3.17
CA GLU A 73 -8.19 10.50 2.37
C GLU A 73 -9.09 10.95 1.21
N LYS A 74 -9.81 10.00 0.60
CA LYS A 74 -10.76 10.29 -0.49
C LYS A 74 -12.09 10.88 0.01
N LEU A 75 -12.47 10.63 1.26
CA LEU A 75 -13.70 11.16 1.87
C LEU A 75 -13.51 12.52 2.55
N GLU A 76 -12.30 12.86 3.00
CA GLU A 76 -12.03 14.13 3.68
C GLU A 76 -12.11 15.34 2.73
N GLY A 77 -11.88 15.14 1.43
CA GLY A 77 -12.10 16.16 0.39
C GLY A 77 -13.57 16.38 -0.01
N TYR A 78 -14.50 15.53 0.42
CA TYR A 78 -15.91 15.56 0.01
C TYR A 78 -16.91 15.64 1.18
N ALA A 79 -16.46 15.83 2.42
CA ALA A 79 -17.39 15.92 3.54
C ALA A 79 -18.09 17.30 3.57
N PRO A 80 -19.43 17.39 3.39
CA PRO A 80 -20.14 18.62 3.76
C PRO A 80 -19.94 18.87 5.25
N GLN A 81 -19.69 20.13 5.62
CA GLN A 81 -19.55 20.61 6.99
C GLN A 81 -20.85 20.35 7.77
N ARG A 82 -21.04 19.12 8.25
CA ARG A 82 -22.15 18.76 9.13
C ARG A 82 -21.88 19.37 10.49
N SER A 83 -22.64 20.42 10.80
CA SER A 83 -22.77 21.03 12.13
C SER A 83 -22.77 19.96 13.22
N LYS A 84 -21.74 19.97 14.07
CA LYS A 84 -21.54 18.99 15.15
C LYS A 84 -22.72 19.06 16.14
N LYS A 85 -23.65 18.10 16.08
CA LYS A 85 -24.41 17.72 17.28
C LYS A 85 -23.49 16.85 18.15
N LYS A 86 -23.17 17.35 19.35
CA LYS A 86 -22.34 16.66 20.35
C LYS A 86 -23.02 15.35 20.80
N GLY A 87 -22.57 14.22 20.24
CA GLY A 87 -22.84 12.89 20.79
C GLY A 87 -21.74 12.50 21.80
N ARG A 88 -22.14 12.12 23.01
CA ARG A 88 -21.26 11.78 24.14
C ARG A 88 -20.52 10.46 23.86
N TYR A 89 -19.20 10.48 23.71
CA TYR A 89 -18.36 9.29 23.92
C TYR A 89 -17.43 9.56 25.10
N SER A 90 -17.61 8.79 26.17
CA SER A 90 -16.74 8.81 27.34
C SER A 90 -15.45 8.04 27.02
N SER A 91 -14.32 8.63 27.40
CA SER A 91 -12.94 8.13 27.51
C SER A 91 -12.31 7.23 26.42
N GLU A 92 -11.03 7.49 26.13
CA GLU A 92 -10.20 6.72 25.19
C GLU A 92 -10.00 5.25 25.58
N ARG A 93 -10.18 4.92 26.87
CA ARG A 93 -10.18 3.54 27.37
C ARG A 93 -11.34 2.74 26.81
N ASP A 94 -12.51 3.36 26.65
CA ASP A 94 -13.71 2.68 26.16
C ASP A 94 -13.59 2.36 24.65
N ARG A 95 -12.92 3.23 23.90
CA ARG A 95 -12.58 2.97 22.48
C ARG A 95 -11.65 1.79 22.31
N LYS A 96 -10.60 1.69 23.14
CA LYS A 96 -9.64 0.58 23.08
C LYS A 96 -10.30 -0.76 23.43
N LYS A 97 -11.22 -0.77 24.40
CA LYS A 97 -11.99 -1.97 24.76
C LYS A 97 -12.89 -2.45 23.62
N GLU A 98 -13.57 -1.55 22.92
CA GLU A 98 -14.43 -1.92 21.78
C GLU A 98 -13.62 -2.48 20.61
N ILE A 99 -12.48 -1.84 20.27
CA ILE A 99 -11.59 -2.33 19.21
C ILE A 99 -11.03 -3.72 19.55
N LEU A 100 -10.63 -3.94 20.81
CA LEU A 100 -10.10 -5.23 21.25
C LEU A 100 -11.17 -6.33 21.23
N LYS A 101 -12.42 -5.98 21.55
CA LYS A 101 -13.58 -6.87 21.49
C LYS A 101 -13.86 -7.36 20.06
N LEU A 102 -13.68 -6.50 19.06
CA LEU A 102 -13.85 -6.84 17.64
C LEU A 102 -12.74 -7.75 17.10
N TYR A 103 -11.52 -7.66 17.65
CA TYR A 103 -10.37 -8.42 17.15
C TYR A 103 -10.12 -9.75 17.88
N CYS A 104 -10.52 -9.89 19.15
CA CYS A 104 -10.12 -11.04 19.98
C CYS A 104 -11.28 -11.97 20.39
N GLY A 105 -12.54 -11.61 20.13
CA GLY A 105 -13.70 -12.51 20.34
C GLY A 105 -13.91 -13.03 21.77
N LYS A 106 -13.24 -12.47 22.79
CA LYS A 106 -13.40 -12.88 24.20
C LYS A 106 -13.83 -11.71 25.07
N SER A 107 -14.97 -11.86 25.74
CA SER A 107 -15.39 -11.00 26.84
C SER A 107 -14.52 -11.29 28.06
N PHE A 108 -13.72 -10.31 28.49
CA PHE A 108 -13.22 -10.31 29.86
C PHE A 108 -14.31 -9.71 30.75
N SER A 109 -15.00 -10.56 31.50
CA SER A 109 -15.73 -10.16 32.69
C SER A 109 -14.71 -9.93 33.81
N LEU A 110 -14.79 -8.74 34.42
CA LEU A 110 -14.05 -8.35 35.62
C LEU A 110 -15.03 -8.41 36.80
#